data_AF-A0A497ATW6-F1
#
_entry.id   AF-A0A497ATW6-F1
#
_cell.length_a   1.000
_cell.length_b   1.000
_cell.length_c   1.000
_cell.angle_alpha   90.00
_cell.angle_beta   90.00
_cell.angle_gamma   90.00
#
_symmetry.space_group_name_H-M   'P 1'
#
loop_
_entity.id
_entity.type
_entity.pdbx_description
1 polymer ?
#
loop_
_entity_poly.entity_id
_entity_poly.type
_entity_poly.pdbx_seq_one_letter_code
_entity_poly.pdbx_strand_id
1 'polypeptide(L)'
;MKRLAKTAIYTPLQSLFNTFLFAVPCLIGIGAILRVFTQEPLLVGLSPPNTYQFTLLILFAICSTILPYGALNFVNPKEISPTTEGTILLLDPVLHNVWAIVFFQQYVTLLQYLGIFLILSSAALSVAYSSKNKN
;
A
#
# COMPACT_ATOMS: atom_id res chain seq x y z
N MET A 1 4.13 -7.58 11.46
CA MET A 1 3.51 -8.73 12.17
C MET A 1 4.00 -10.09 11.67
N LYS A 2 4.09 -10.34 10.35
CA LYS A 2 4.54 -11.62 9.75
C LYS A 2 5.85 -12.23 10.29
N ARG A 3 6.85 -11.40 10.66
CA ARG A 3 8.13 -11.88 11.26
C ARG A 3 8.12 -11.97 12.79
N LEU A 4 7.21 -11.24 13.45
CA LEU A 4 6.94 -11.39 14.90
C LEU A 4 6.14 -12.68 15.17
N ALA A 5 5.41 -13.19 14.17
CA ALA A 5 4.74 -14.49 14.18
C ALA A 5 5.69 -15.71 14.19
N LYS A 6 7.01 -15.52 14.32
CA LYS A 6 7.96 -16.64 14.52
C LYS A 6 7.68 -17.42 15.82
N THR A 7 6.99 -16.81 16.79
CA THR A 7 6.67 -17.38 18.10
C THR A 7 5.21 -17.85 18.25
N ALA A 8 4.32 -17.47 17.34
CA ALA A 8 2.92 -17.90 17.32
C ALA A 8 2.48 -18.13 15.87
N ILE A 9 2.06 -19.34 15.54
CA ILE A 9 1.70 -19.79 14.18
C ILE A 9 0.42 -19.07 13.74
N TYR A 10 0.55 -17.87 13.18
CA TYR A 10 -0.56 -17.16 12.55
C TYR A 10 -0.66 -17.53 11.08
N THR A 11 -1.88 -17.77 10.59
CA THR A 11 -2.13 -17.95 9.15
C THR A 11 -1.96 -16.60 8.42
N PRO A 12 -1.63 -16.61 7.11
CA PRO A 12 -1.56 -15.39 6.30
C PRO A 12 -2.80 -14.52 6.40
N LEU A 13 -3.98 -15.14 6.44
CA LEU A 13 -5.27 -14.46 6.59
C LEU A 13 -5.40 -13.79 7.96
N GLN A 14 -4.97 -14.43 9.05
CA GLN A 14 -4.97 -13.83 10.39
C GLN A 14 -4.00 -12.64 10.47
N SER A 15 -2.83 -12.72 9.83
CA SER A 15 -1.88 -11.59 9.77
C SER A 15 -2.48 -10.39 9.01
N LEU A 16 -3.16 -10.65 7.89
CA LEU A 16 -3.87 -9.62 7.14
C LEU A 16 -4.99 -8.99 7.98
N PHE A 17 -5.81 -9.82 8.63
CA PHE A 17 -6.92 -9.37 9.45
C PHE A 17 -6.46 -8.53 10.64
N ASN A 18 -5.41 -8.96 11.34
CA ASN A 18 -4.81 -8.21 12.44
C ASN A 18 -4.22 -6.86 11.97
N THR A 19 -3.66 -6.82 10.77
CA THR A 19 -3.13 -5.56 10.20
C THR A 19 -4.26 -4.56 9.97
N PHE A 20 -5.38 -5.00 9.38
CA PHE A 20 -6.55 -4.13 9.19
C PHE A 20 -7.23 -3.75 10.51
N LEU A 21 -7.36 -4.70 11.44
CA LEU A 21 -7.95 -4.46 12.75
C LEU A 21 -7.19 -3.41 13.55
N PHE A 22 -5.86 -3.36 13.43
CA PHE A 22 -5.04 -2.29 14.03
C PHE A 22 -5.06 -0.98 13.24
N ALA A 23 -5.14 -1.04 11.91
CA ALA A 23 -5.13 0.16 11.08
C ALA A 23 -6.33 1.08 11.35
N VAL A 24 -7.53 0.50 11.53
CA VAL A 24 -8.78 1.26 11.75
C VAL A 24 -8.72 2.15 13.00
N PRO A 25 -8.42 1.66 14.22
CA PRO A 25 -8.35 2.52 15.40
C PRO A 25 -7.19 3.53 15.31
N CYS A 26 -6.07 3.18 14.67
CA CYS A 26 -4.99 4.14 14.41
C CYS A 26 -5.44 5.29 13.50
N LEU A 27 -6.17 5.00 12.41
CA LEU A 27 -6.74 5.99 11.51
C LEU A 27 -7.72 6.92 12.23
N ILE A 28 -8.60 6.37 13.07
CA ILE A 28 -9.53 7.16 13.88
C ILE A 28 -8.77 8.05 14.87
N GLY A 29 -7.76 7.50 15.56
CA GLY A 29 -6.92 8.24 16.50
C GLY A 29 -6.18 9.40 15.83
N ILE A 30 -5.57 9.17 14.66
CA ILE A 30 -4.92 10.22 13.88
C ILE A 30 -5.93 11.30 13.46
N GLY A 31 -7.11 10.91 12.97
CA GLY A 31 -8.16 11.85 12.62
C GLY A 31 -8.65 12.70 13.79
N ALA A 32 -8.76 12.11 14.99
CA ALA A 32 -9.12 12.82 16.21
C ALA A 32 -8.03 13.82 16.64
N ILE A 33 -6.76 13.43 16.55
CA ILE A 33 -5.63 14.30 16.84
C ILE A 33 -5.59 15.47 15.86
N LEU A 34 -5.75 15.23 14.55
CA LEU A 34 -5.75 16.29 13.54
C LEU A 34 -6.85 17.33 13.78
N ARG A 35 -8.02 16.91 14.28
CA ARG A 35 -9.12 17.81 14.67
C ARG A 35 -8.80 18.74 15.83
N VAL A 36 -7.82 18.41 16.66
CA VAL A 36 -7.34 19.32 17.73
C VAL A 36 -6.54 20.47 17.13
N PHE A 37 -5.80 20.22 16.05
CA PHE A 37 -4.90 21.21 15.45
C PHE A 37 -5.53 22.03 14.34
N THR A 38 -6.56 21.52 13.66
CA THR A 38 -7.22 22.25 12.57
C THR A 38 -8.72 21.97 12.54
N GLN A 39 -9.50 23.02 12.29
CA GLN A 39 -10.94 22.94 12.02
C GLN A 39 -11.27 23.11 10.54
N GLU A 40 -10.26 23.19 9.67
CA GLU A 40 -10.46 23.34 8.24
C GLU A 40 -11.29 22.16 7.70
N PRO A 41 -12.50 22.40 7.16
CA PRO A 41 -13.39 21.34 6.71
C PRO A 41 -12.77 20.48 5.61
N LEU A 42 -11.82 21.03 4.86
CA LEU A 42 -11.08 20.31 3.81
C LEU A 42 -10.07 19.31 4.37
N LEU A 43 -9.62 19.49 5.61
CA LEU A 43 -8.59 18.64 6.24
C LEU A 43 -9.18 17.64 7.22
N VAL A 44 -10.29 18.00 7.89
CA VAL A 44 -10.90 17.17 8.94
C VAL A 44 -12.38 16.88 8.72
N GLY A 45 -13.00 17.47 7.71
CA GLY A 45 -14.38 17.22 7.34
C GLY A 45 -14.56 15.81 6.80
N LEU A 46 -15.45 15.04 7.43
CA LEU A 46 -15.87 13.74 6.93
C LEU A 46 -17.11 13.97 6.07
N SER A 47 -16.89 14.19 4.77
CA SER A 47 -17.98 14.14 3.80
C SER A 47 -18.19 12.70 3.38
N PRO A 48 -19.40 12.13 3.52
CA PRO A 48 -19.66 10.78 3.04
C PRO A 48 -19.46 10.74 1.52
N PRO A 49 -18.61 9.85 0.99
CA PRO A 49 -18.43 9.73 -0.44
C PRO A 49 -19.73 9.28 -1.10
N ASN A 50 -19.99 9.78 -2.31
CA ASN A 50 -21.13 9.28 -3.10
C ASN A 50 -20.88 7.82 -3.56
N THR A 51 -21.91 7.16 -4.11
CA THR A 51 -21.82 5.75 -4.51
C THR A 51 -20.65 5.48 -5.47
N TYR A 52 -20.41 6.36 -6.44
CA TYR A 52 -19.30 6.21 -7.38
C TYR A 52 -17.93 6.30 -6.69
N GLN A 53 -17.74 7.32 -5.85
CA GLN A 53 -16.52 7.50 -5.06
C GLN A 53 -16.29 6.35 -4.09
N PHE A 54 -17.36 5.82 -3.49
CA PHE A 54 -17.31 4.69 -2.59
C PHE A 54 -16.90 3.40 -3.30
N THR A 55 -17.49 3.11 -4.47
CA THR A 55 -17.09 1.97 -5.31
C THR A 55 -15.63 2.07 -5.71
N LEU A 56 -15.17 3.25 -6.14
CA LEU A 56 -13.76 3.44 -6.46
C LEU A 56 -12.86 3.28 -5.24
N LEU A 57 -13.26 3.79 -4.06
CA LEU A 57 -12.48 3.64 -2.81
C LEU A 57 -12.32 2.17 -2.43
N ILE A 58 -13.37 1.37 -2.60
CA ILE A 58 -13.30 -0.08 -2.41
C ILE A 58 -12.33 -0.71 -3.41
N LEU A 59 -12.44 -0.38 -4.70
CA LEU A 59 -11.54 -0.92 -5.71
C LEU A 59 -10.08 -0.54 -5.43
N PHE A 60 -9.83 0.70 -5.04
CA PHE A 60 -8.52 1.17 -4.61
C PHE A 60 -8.00 0.39 -3.40
N ALA A 61 -8.81 0.21 -2.36
CA ALA A 61 -8.42 -0.58 -1.20
C ALA A 61 -8.12 -2.04 -1.59
N ILE A 62 -8.91 -2.62 -2.50
CA ILE A 62 -8.65 -3.99 -2.99
C ILE A 62 -7.34 -4.05 -3.77
N CYS A 63 -7.13 -3.18 -4.76
CA CYS A 63 -6.00 -3.23 -5.67
C CYS A 63 -4.68 -2.76 -5.07
N SER A 64 -4.70 -1.74 -4.20
CA SER A 64 -3.50 -1.11 -3.66
C SER A 64 -3.09 -1.66 -2.30
N THR A 65 -4.03 -2.23 -1.52
CA THR A 65 -3.72 -2.77 -0.18
C THR A 65 -4.05 -4.24 -0.02
N ILE A 66 -5.30 -4.69 -0.24
CA ILE A 66 -5.67 -6.08 0.06
C ILE A 66 -4.96 -7.08 -0.85
N LEU A 67 -4.90 -6.84 -2.16
CA LEU A 67 -4.24 -7.74 -3.11
C LEU A 67 -2.71 -7.79 -2.91
N PRO A 68 -1.97 -6.67 -2.84
CA PRO A 68 -0.53 -6.70 -2.64
C PRO A 68 -0.15 -7.30 -1.29
N TYR A 69 -0.76 -6.84 -0.19
CA TYR A 69 -0.45 -7.39 1.14
C TYR A 69 -0.98 -8.81 1.33
N GLY A 70 -2.09 -9.17 0.69
CA GLY A 70 -2.59 -10.54 0.64
C GLY A 70 -1.57 -11.44 -0.03
N ALA A 71 -1.23 -11.17 -1.29
CA ALA A 71 -0.24 -11.92 -2.05
C ALA A 71 1.09 -12.03 -1.28
N LEU A 72 1.60 -10.92 -0.74
CA LEU A 72 2.83 -10.90 0.04
C LEU A 72 2.73 -11.71 1.34
N ASN A 73 1.60 -11.70 2.05
CA ASN A 73 1.43 -12.50 3.27
C ASN A 73 1.27 -13.99 2.98
N PHE A 74 0.72 -14.37 1.81
CA PHE A 74 0.59 -15.76 1.40
C PHE A 74 1.91 -16.41 0.97
N VAL A 75 2.89 -15.63 0.50
CA VAL A 75 4.21 -16.19 0.19
C VAL A 75 5.01 -16.46 1.45
N ASN A 76 5.69 -17.61 1.53
CA ASN A 76 6.51 -17.96 2.67
C ASN A 76 7.69 -16.95 2.81
N PRO A 77 7.94 -16.38 4.00
CA PRO A 77 9.09 -15.49 4.24
C PRO A 77 10.45 -16.12 3.92
N LYS A 78 10.53 -17.45 3.80
CA LYS A 78 11.74 -18.19 3.40
C LYS A 78 11.97 -18.21 1.88
N GLU A 79 10.93 -18.00 1.08
CA GLU A 79 10.99 -18.07 -0.39
C GLU A 79 11.45 -16.74 -1.00
N ILE A 80 11.03 -15.62 -0.40
CA ILE A 80 11.34 -14.27 -0.88
C ILE A 80 12.20 -13.53 0.14
N SER A 81 13.30 -12.92 -0.30
CA SER A 81 14.14 -12.08 0.55
C SER A 81 13.42 -10.78 0.93
N PRO A 82 13.70 -10.18 2.10
CA PRO A 82 13.10 -8.89 2.49
C PRO A 82 13.35 -7.78 1.46
N THR A 83 14.49 -7.82 0.77
CA THR A 83 14.81 -6.88 -0.31
C THR A 83 13.85 -7.04 -1.50
N THR A 84 13.51 -8.27 -1.88
CA THR A 84 12.58 -8.54 -2.98
C THR A 84 11.14 -8.18 -2.59
N GLU A 85 10.74 -8.49 -1.35
CA GLU A 85 9.44 -8.08 -0.79
C GLU A 85 9.29 -6.56 -0.78
N GLY A 86 10.32 -5.83 -0.30
CA GLY A 86 10.36 -4.37 -0.36
C GLY A 86 10.35 -3.81 -1.78
N THR A 87 10.99 -4.49 -2.73
CA THR A 87 11.00 -4.11 -4.14
C THR A 87 9.62 -4.24 -4.78
N ILE A 88 8.88 -5.30 -4.46
CA ILE A 88 7.49 -5.48 -4.93
C ILE A 88 6.60 -4.38 -4.33
N LEU A 89 6.82 -4.00 -3.08
CA LEU A 89 6.09 -2.91 -2.43
C LEU A 89 6.36 -1.53 -3.06
N LEU A 90 7.48 -1.33 -3.77
CA LEU A 90 7.71 -0.08 -4.53
C LEU A 90 6.73 0.10 -5.70
N LEU A 91 5.99 -0.93 -6.08
CA LEU A 91 4.92 -0.80 -7.07
C LEU A 91 3.69 -0.08 -6.51
N ASP A 92 3.54 -0.01 -5.18
CA ASP A 92 2.42 0.66 -4.52
C ASP A 92 2.34 2.18 -4.83
N PRO A 93 3.42 2.98 -4.73
CA PRO A 93 3.37 4.39 -5.15
C PRO A 93 3.10 4.57 -6.65
N VAL A 94 3.43 3.59 -7.50
CA VAL A 94 3.07 3.62 -8.93
C VAL A 94 1.56 3.41 -9.11
N LEU A 95 0.99 2.42 -8.43
CA LEU A 95 -0.46 2.17 -8.42
C LEU A 95 -1.23 3.37 -7.86
N HIS A 96 -0.74 3.99 -6.78
CA HIS A 96 -1.33 5.20 -6.22
C HIS A 96 -1.39 6.36 -7.23
N ASN A 97 -0.34 6.56 -8.05
CA ASN A 97 -0.37 7.57 -9.11
C ASN A 97 -1.43 7.27 -10.17
N VAL A 98 -1.58 6.00 -10.58
CA VAL A 98 -2.65 5.60 -11.52
C VAL A 98 -4.02 5.92 -10.94
N TRP A 99 -4.24 5.60 -9.67
CA TRP A 99 -5.49 5.93 -9.00
C TRP A 99 -5.69 7.43 -8.79
N ALA A 100 -4.65 8.21 -8.52
CA ALA A 100 -4.75 9.67 -8.39
C ALA A 100 -5.21 10.33 -9.70
N ILE A 101 -4.76 9.84 -10.85
CA ILE A 101 -5.26 10.27 -12.17
C ILE A 101 -6.76 9.96 -12.29
N VAL A 102 -7.17 8.74 -11.94
CA VAL A 102 -8.56 8.30 -12.07
C VAL A 102 -9.50 9.07 -11.12
N PHE A 103 -9.11 9.24 -9.87
CA PHE A 103 -9.92 9.86 -8.81
C PHE A 103 -9.94 11.37 -8.86
N PHE A 104 -8.75 11.98 -8.94
CA PHE A 104 -8.60 13.42 -8.78
C PHE A 104 -8.47 14.14 -10.12
N GLN A 105 -8.50 13.40 -11.24
CA GLN A 105 -8.22 13.93 -12.58
C GLN A 105 -6.89 14.71 -12.59
N GLN A 106 -5.96 14.30 -11.73
CA GLN A 106 -4.68 14.97 -11.57
C GLN A 106 -3.81 14.65 -12.78
N TYR A 107 -3.37 15.70 -13.46
CA TYR A 107 -2.38 15.58 -14.52
C TYR A 107 -1.03 15.29 -13.90
N VAL A 108 -0.46 14.14 -14.24
CA VAL A 108 0.88 13.76 -13.81
C VAL A 108 1.88 14.58 -14.60
N THR A 109 2.81 15.20 -13.90
CA THR A 109 3.88 15.98 -14.52
C THR A 109 4.91 15.07 -15.19
N LEU A 110 5.64 15.60 -16.17
CA LEU A 110 6.70 14.86 -16.86
C LEU A 110 7.79 14.34 -15.88
N LEU A 111 8.06 15.11 -14.82
CA LEU A 111 8.94 14.72 -13.71
C LEU A 111 8.42 13.52 -12.91
N GLN A 112 7.11 13.45 -12.66
CA GLN A 112 6.50 12.31 -11.97
C GLN A 112 6.55 11.04 -12.83
N TYR A 113 6.35 11.15 -14.15
CA TYR A 113 6.55 10.02 -15.06
C TYR A 113 8.00 9.51 -15.04
N LEU A 114 8.97 10.42 -15.02
CA LEU A 114 10.38 10.07 -14.88
C LEU A 114 10.65 9.39 -13.54
N GLY A 115 10.05 9.87 -12.44
CA GLY A 115 10.11 9.24 -11.13
C GLY A 115 9.56 7.81 -11.13
N ILE A 116 8.38 7.60 -11.73
CA ILE A 116 7.77 6.27 -11.90
C ILE A 116 8.71 5.35 -12.70
N PHE A 117 9.25 5.86 -13.82
CA PHE A 117 10.19 5.10 -14.64
C PHE A 117 11.45 4.68 -13.87
N LEU A 118 12.03 5.58 -13.06
CA LEU A 118 13.19 5.28 -12.23
C LEU A 118 12.88 4.23 -11.15
N ILE A 119 11.71 4.33 -10.50
CA ILE A 119 11.26 3.34 -9.50
C ILE A 119 11.11 1.96 -10.15
N LEU A 120 10.42 1.88 -11.29
CA LEU A 120 10.23 0.63 -12.02
C LEU A 120 11.56 0.04 -12.50
N SER A 121 12.47 0.88 -13.02
CA SER A 121 13.80 0.45 -13.48
C SER A 121 14.66 -0.07 -12.33
N SER A 122 14.66 0.64 -11.19
CA SER A 122 15.37 0.21 -9.98
C SER A 122 14.83 -1.11 -9.44
N ALA A 123 13.50 -1.27 -9.44
CA ALA A 123 12.85 -2.50 -9.03
C ALA A 123 13.20 -3.68 -9.95
N ALA A 124 13.12 -3.47 -11.28
CA ALA A 124 13.47 -4.47 -12.26
C ALA A 124 14.94 -4.91 -12.14
N LEU A 125 15.87 -3.96 -11.99
CA LEU A 125 17.30 -4.24 -11.79
C LEU A 125 17.56 -5.01 -10.50
N SER A 126 16.91 -4.62 -9.40
CA SER A 126 17.07 -5.29 -8.10
C SER A 126 16.58 -6.75 -8.14
N VAL A 127 15.46 -6.99 -8.82
CA VAL A 127 14.95 -8.36 -9.04
C VAL A 127 15.87 -9.16 -9.95
N ALA A 128 16.34 -8.58 -11.06
CA ALA A 128 17.25 -9.24 -11.99
C ALA A 128 18.58 -9.63 -11.32
N TYR A 129 19.13 -8.74 -10.47
CA TYR A 129 20.36 -9.01 -9.72
C TYR A 129 20.16 -10.11 -8.67
N SER A 130 19.06 -10.08 -7.91
CA SER A 130 18.72 -11.15 -6.96
C SER A 130 18.51 -12.50 -7.65
N SER A 131 17.91 -12.52 -8.84
CA SER A 131 17.71 -13.76 -9.60
C SER A 131 19.02 -14.35 -10.10
N LYS A 132 19.98 -13.50 -10.50
CA LYS A 132 21.29 -13.94 -10.99
C LYS A 132 22.18 -14.49 -9.86
N ASN A 133 22.03 -13.99 -8.64
CA ASN A 133 22.82 -14.42 -7.47
C ASN A 133 22.28 -15.70 -6.78
N LYS A 134 21.14 -16.24 -7.21
CA LYS A 134 20.56 -17.50 -6.70
C LYS A 134 20.91 -18.72 -7.57
N ASN A 135 21.48 -18.53 -8.77
CA ASN A 135 22.00 -19.58 -9.65
C ASN A 135 23.53 -19.65 -9.53
#